data_AF-A0A7C8ZRL0-F1
#
_entry.id   AF-A0A7C8ZRL0-F1
#
_cell.length_a   1.000
_cell.length_b   1.000
_cell.length_c   1.000
_cell.angle_alpha   90.00
_cell.angle_beta   90.00
_cell.angle_gamma   90.00
#
_symmetry.space_group_name_H-M   'P 1'
#
loop_
_entity.id
_entity.type
_entity.pdbx_description
1 polymer ?
#
loop_
_entity_poly.entity_id
_entity_poly.type
_entity_poly.pdbx_seq_one_letter_code
_entity_poly.pdbx_strand_id
1 'polypeptide(L)'
;DALPISGFLSGYKGIESVPGPELPKIEFLERFNEENQKKYAENDERIRSSPLIQEFLERSKRNKEKNKQEILDKYCIRGAEWGVGDCSTEGMTAEEKESFIAMLKQKAGVK
;
A
#
# COMPACT_ATOMS: atom_id res chain seq x y z
N ASP A 1 53.10 -1.65 9.37
CA ASP A 1 52.70 -0.35 9.97
C ASP A 1 52.19 0.58 8.89
N ALA A 2 50.87 0.62 8.71
CA ALA A 2 50.22 1.37 7.61
C ALA A 2 49.74 2.75 8.09
N LEU A 3 50.35 3.81 7.54
CA LEU A 3 49.67 5.09 7.27
C LEU A 3 48.79 4.89 6.00
N PRO A 4 47.77 5.71 5.64
CA PRO A 4 47.60 7.14 5.94
C PRO A 4 46.12 7.65 6.08
N ILE A 5 45.97 8.99 6.09
CA ILE A 5 44.82 9.83 5.66
C ILE A 5 43.73 10.16 6.68
N SER A 6 43.92 11.32 7.33
CA SER A 6 42.83 12.18 7.78
C SER A 6 41.99 12.62 6.57
N GLY A 7 40.83 11.99 6.37
CA GLY A 7 39.78 12.43 5.46
C GLY A 7 39.06 13.65 6.04
N PHE A 8 39.31 14.80 5.41
CA PHE A 8 39.08 16.14 5.90
C PHE A 8 37.61 16.60 5.99
N LEU A 9 36.56 15.79 5.77
CA LEU A 9 35.19 16.33 5.55
C LEU A 9 33.96 15.42 5.88
N SER A 10 33.97 14.55 6.90
CA SER A 10 32.69 13.99 7.38
C SER A 10 32.80 13.37 8.77
N GLY A 11 32.32 14.06 9.80
CA GLY A 11 32.29 13.46 11.13
C GLY A 11 32.21 14.44 12.29
N TYR A 12 31.37 15.49 12.20
CA TYR A 12 30.81 16.00 13.45
C TYR A 12 29.91 14.89 13.99
N LYS A 13 30.48 14.02 14.84
CA LYS A 13 29.70 13.25 15.80
C LYS A 13 29.02 14.31 16.65
N GLY A 14 27.77 14.64 16.30
CA GLY A 14 26.88 15.38 17.17
C GLY A 14 26.92 14.72 18.55
N ILE A 15 26.74 15.52 19.60
CA ILE A 15 26.73 15.12 21.01
C ILE A 15 26.15 13.70 21.10
N GLU A 16 27.03 12.71 21.32
CA GLU A 16 26.59 11.31 21.41
C GLU A 16 25.59 11.28 22.56
N SER A 17 24.32 10.98 22.25
CA SER A 17 23.26 10.94 23.25
C SER A 17 23.68 9.94 24.30
N VAL A 18 24.15 10.42 25.46
CA VAL A 18 24.42 9.55 26.60
C VAL A 18 23.08 8.90 26.92
N PRO A 19 22.96 7.56 26.84
CA PRO A 19 21.71 6.90 27.14
C PRO A 19 21.30 7.28 28.55
N GLY A 20 20.09 7.83 28.68
CA GLY A 20 19.53 8.19 29.98
C GLY A 20 19.51 6.99 30.92
N PRO A 21 19.52 7.22 32.24
CA PRO A 21 19.47 6.12 33.21
C PRO A 21 18.27 5.23 32.93
N GLU A 22 18.44 3.92 33.07
CA GLU A 22 17.36 2.96 32.91
C GLU A 22 16.24 3.31 33.90
N LEU A 23 15.04 3.51 33.37
CA LEU A 23 13.87 3.76 34.21
C LEU A 23 13.62 2.52 35.09
N PRO A 24 13.30 2.71 36.38
CA PRO A 24 13.03 1.59 37.26
C PRO A 24 11.85 0.79 36.72
N LYS A 25 12.09 -0.49 36.47
CA LYS A 25 11.06 -1.44 36.05
C LYS A 25 10.11 -1.66 37.22
N ILE A 26 8.89 -1.15 37.08
CA ILE A 26 7.84 -1.33 38.08
C ILE A 26 7.13 -2.64 37.74
N GLU A 27 7.24 -3.64 38.62
CA GLU A 27 6.70 -5.00 38.37
C GLU A 27 5.19 -5.02 38.06
N PHE A 28 4.43 -4.03 38.53
CA PHE A 28 3.02 -3.87 38.18
C PHE A 28 2.82 -3.46 36.71
N LEU A 29 3.65 -2.56 36.19
CA LEU A 29 3.56 -2.11 34.80
C LEU A 29 3.94 -3.22 33.81
N GLU A 30 4.92 -4.06 34.17
CA GLU A 30 5.30 -5.22 33.38
C GLU A 30 4.16 -6.25 33.33
N ARG A 31 3.61 -6.63 34.49
CA ARG A 31 2.44 -7.52 34.56
C ARG A 31 1.22 -6.98 33.81
N PHE A 32 0.92 -5.68 33.96
CA PHE A 32 -0.17 -5.05 33.23
C PHE A 32 0.05 -5.04 31.71
N ASN A 33 1.28 -4.79 31.26
CA ASN A 33 1.61 -4.87 29.84
C ASN A 33 1.48 -6.29 29.29
N GLU A 34 1.98 -7.29 30.02
CA GLU A 34 1.86 -8.70 29.64
C GLU A 34 0.40 -9.15 29.54
N GLU A 35 -0.43 -8.81 30.53
CA GLU A 35 -1.86 -9.12 30.51
C GLU A 35 -2.59 -8.45 29.35
N ASN A 36 -2.25 -7.21 29.03
CA ASN A 36 -2.86 -6.52 27.89
C ASN A 36 -2.41 -7.12 26.56
N GLN A 37 -1.12 -7.43 26.40
CA GLN A 37 -0.60 -8.11 25.21
C GLN A 37 -1.30 -9.46 25.00
N LYS A 38 -1.50 -10.23 26.07
CA LYS A 38 -2.24 -11.48 26.01
C LYS A 38 -3.69 -11.27 25.56
N LYS A 39 -4.39 -10.28 26.13
CA LYS A 39 -5.76 -9.92 25.70
C LYS A 39 -5.84 -9.50 24.23
N TYR A 40 -4.84 -8.77 23.73
CA TYR A 40 -4.79 -8.40 22.31
C TYR A 40 -4.58 -9.63 21.42
N ALA A 41 -3.67 -10.54 21.79
CA ALA A 41 -3.44 -11.78 21.04
C ALA A 41 -4.70 -12.66 21.00
N GLU A 42 -5.35 -12.88 22.14
CA GLU A 42 -6.60 -13.64 22.22
C GLU A 42 -7.73 -13.01 21.39
N ASN A 43 -7.84 -11.68 21.41
CA ASN A 43 -8.81 -10.96 20.59
C ASN A 43 -8.50 -11.06 19.09
N ASP A 44 -7.23 -10.99 18.70
CA ASP A 44 -6.81 -11.14 17.31
C ASP A 44 -7.08 -12.57 16.80
N GLU A 45 -6.82 -13.58 17.63
CA GLU A 45 -7.19 -14.98 17.34
C GLU A 45 -8.71 -15.15 17.18
N ARG A 46 -9.50 -14.55 18.07
CA ARG A 46 -10.97 -14.56 17.98
C ARG A 46 -11.47 -13.86 16.71
N ILE A 47 -10.86 -12.75 16.31
CA ILE A 47 -11.22 -12.02 15.10
C ILE A 47 -10.84 -12.83 13.86
N ARG A 48 -9.64 -13.43 13.83
CA ARG A 48 -9.16 -14.27 12.73
C ARG A 48 -9.98 -15.56 12.55
N SER A 49 -10.45 -16.13 13.65
CA SER A 49 -11.31 -17.33 13.65
C SER A 49 -12.79 -17.02 13.41
N SER A 50 -13.18 -15.75 13.39
CA SER A 50 -14.58 -15.36 13.14
C SER A 50 -14.98 -15.68 11.69
N PRO A 51 -16.08 -16.42 11.48
CA PRO A 51 -16.53 -16.82 10.14
C PRO A 51 -16.89 -15.61 9.26
N LEU A 52 -17.45 -14.55 9.86
CA LEU A 52 -17.80 -13.32 9.14
C LEU A 52 -16.57 -12.60 8.60
N ILE A 53 -15.50 -12.52 9.40
CA ILE A 53 -14.27 -11.84 8.99
C ILE A 53 -13.57 -12.62 7.87
N GLN A 54 -13.57 -13.95 7.94
CA GLN A 54 -13.04 -14.80 6.88
C GLN A 54 -13.81 -14.60 5.57
N GLU A 55 -15.14 -14.59 5.60
CA GLU A 55 -15.97 -14.33 4.43
C GLU A 55 -15.66 -12.94 3.81
N PHE A 56 -15.58 -11.90 4.64
CA PHE A 56 -15.25 -10.55 4.16
C PHE A 56 -13.82 -10.47 3.60
N LEU A 57 -12.87 -11.18 4.19
CA LEU A 57 -11.50 -11.25 3.69
C LEU A 57 -11.45 -11.91 2.30
N GLU A 58 -12.16 -13.02 2.11
CA GLU A 58 -12.26 -13.70 0.81
C GLU A 58 -12.97 -12.84 -0.23
N ARG A 59 -14.06 -12.16 0.16
CA ARG A 59 -14.76 -11.22 -0.71
C ARG A 59 -13.88 -10.04 -1.10
N SER A 60 -13.12 -9.48 -0.15
CA SER A 60 -12.17 -8.39 -0.40
C SER A 60 -11.07 -8.82 -1.37
N LYS A 61 -10.49 -10.02 -1.19
CA LYS A 61 -9.50 -10.60 -2.11
C LYS A 61 -10.06 -10.76 -3.53
N ARG A 62 -11.29 -11.29 -3.67
CA ARG A 62 -11.95 -11.42 -4.98
C ARG A 62 -12.24 -10.07 -5.63
N ASN A 63 -12.61 -9.07 -4.85
CA ASN A 63 -12.93 -7.74 -5.35
C ASN A 63 -11.68 -6.93 -5.70
N LYS A 64 -10.52 -7.21 -5.09
CA LYS A 64 -9.29 -6.45 -5.32
C LYS A 64 -8.90 -6.40 -6.80
N GLU A 65 -8.83 -7.55 -7.45
CA GLU A 65 -8.42 -7.61 -8.86
C GLU A 65 -9.50 -7.04 -9.79
N LYS A 66 -10.78 -7.33 -9.51
CA LYS A 66 -11.91 -6.76 -10.26
C LYS A 66 -11.92 -5.24 -10.21
N ASN A 67 -11.81 -4.66 -9.01
CA ASN A 67 -11.80 -3.22 -8.82
C ASN A 67 -10.57 -2.59 -9.48
N LYS A 68 -9.40 -3.24 -9.41
CA LYS A 68 -8.20 -2.77 -10.11
C LYS A 68 -8.44 -2.71 -11.62
N GLN A 69 -9.00 -3.76 -12.20
CA GLN A 69 -9.29 -3.82 -13.63
C GLN A 69 -10.35 -2.80 -14.05
N GLU A 70 -11.45 -2.67 -13.29
CA GLU A 70 -12.48 -1.65 -13.53
C GLU A 70 -11.92 -0.23 -13.49
N ILE A 71 -10.99 0.05 -12.57
CA ILE A 71 -10.33 1.35 -12.47
C ILE A 71 -9.47 1.59 -13.72
N LEU A 72 -8.64 0.62 -14.11
CA LEU A 72 -7.80 0.74 -15.31
C LEU A 72 -8.64 0.93 -16.57
N ASP A 73 -9.74 0.18 -16.72
CA ASP A 73 -10.64 0.31 -17.86
C ASP A 73 -11.29 1.71 -17.91
N LYS A 74 -11.73 2.25 -16.76
CA LYS A 74 -12.25 3.63 -16.67
C LYS A 74 -11.23 4.68 -17.11
N TYR A 75 -9.98 4.55 -16.66
CA TYR A 75 -8.91 5.47 -17.03
C TYR A 75 -8.56 5.34 -18.52
N CYS A 76 -8.52 4.12 -19.05
CA CYS A 76 -8.25 3.87 -20.46
C CYS A 76 -9.33 4.45 -21.38
N ILE A 77 -10.61 4.25 -21.04
CA ILE A 77 -11.74 4.85 -21.78
C ILE A 77 -11.65 6.38 -21.76
N ARG A 78 -11.45 6.98 -20.58
CA ARG A 78 -11.37 8.43 -20.46
C ARG A 78 -10.14 8.99 -21.18
N GLY A 79 -9.00 8.29 -21.11
CA GLY A 79 -7.78 8.63 -21.83
C GLY A 79 -7.98 8.61 -23.34
N ALA A 80 -8.66 7.58 -23.87
CA ALA A 80 -9.04 7.49 -25.27
C ALA A 80 -9.99 8.62 -25.71
N GLU A 81 -10.99 8.97 -24.87
CA GLU A 81 -11.90 10.08 -25.14
C GLU A 81 -11.16 11.42 -25.25
N TRP A 82 -10.21 11.66 -24.35
CA TRP A 82 -9.47 12.92 -24.23
C TRP A 82 -8.19 12.96 -25.07
N GLY A 83 -7.79 11.82 -25.66
CA GLY A 83 -6.57 11.70 -26.46
C GLY A 83 -5.28 11.75 -25.63
N VAL A 84 -5.30 11.37 -24.35
CA VAL A 84 -4.14 11.47 -23.45
C VAL A 84 -3.84 10.15 -22.74
N GLY A 85 -2.56 9.92 -22.43
CA GLY A 85 -2.08 8.75 -21.69
C GLY A 85 -1.85 7.50 -22.54
N ASP A 86 -1.66 6.35 -21.88
CA ASP A 86 -1.26 5.09 -22.52
C ASP A 86 -2.32 4.50 -23.47
N CYS A 87 -3.58 4.93 -23.35
CA CYS A 87 -4.68 4.57 -24.25
C CYS A 87 -5.09 5.73 -25.17
N SER A 88 -4.19 6.67 -25.46
CA SER A 88 -4.52 7.81 -26.32
C SER A 88 -4.89 7.37 -27.74
N THR A 89 -5.85 8.08 -28.32
CA THR A 89 -6.22 7.96 -29.74
C THR A 89 -5.66 9.14 -30.54
N GLU A 90 -4.59 9.78 -30.04
CA GLU A 90 -3.97 10.92 -30.71
C GLU A 90 -3.33 10.46 -32.02
N GLY A 91 -3.69 11.10 -33.13
CA GLY A 91 -3.24 10.69 -34.47
C GLY A 91 -4.14 9.66 -35.17
N MET A 92 -5.19 9.15 -34.52
CA MET A 92 -6.24 8.35 -35.20
C MET A 92 -7.20 9.26 -35.97
N THR A 93 -7.80 8.74 -37.04
CA THR A 93 -8.95 9.41 -37.69
C THR A 93 -10.16 9.41 -36.76
N ALA A 94 -11.14 10.28 -37.01
CA ALA A 94 -12.34 10.38 -36.16
C ALA A 94 -13.10 9.04 -36.07
N GLU A 95 -13.20 8.32 -37.19
CA GLU A 95 -13.88 7.02 -37.29
C GLU A 95 -13.13 5.93 -36.51
N GLU A 96 -11.81 5.88 -36.63
CA GLU A 96 -10.97 4.94 -35.88
C GLU A 96 -11.05 5.19 -34.37
N LYS A 97 -11.02 6.46 -33.96
CA LYS A 97 -11.17 6.86 -32.56
C LYS A 97 -12.50 6.38 -31.98
N GLU A 98 -13.61 6.60 -32.67
CA GLU A 98 -14.92 6.16 -32.20
C GLU A 98 -15.04 4.63 -32.12
N SER A 99 -14.49 3.92 -33.11
CA SER A 99 -14.46 2.46 -33.11
C SER A 99 -13.64 1.87 -31.95
N PHE A 100 -12.50 2.50 -31.63
CA PHE A 100 -11.64 2.09 -30.53
C PHE A 100 -12.30 2.34 -29.17
N ILE A 101 -12.92 3.51 -28.98
CA ILE A 101 -13.67 3.83 -27.76
C ILE A 101 -14.86 2.87 -27.59
N ALA A 102 -15.57 2.53 -28.67
CA ALA A 102 -16.65 1.56 -28.62
C ALA A 102 -16.17 0.16 -28.19
N MET A 103 -15.02 -0.29 -28.70
CA MET A 103 -14.39 -1.55 -28.29
C MET A 103 -14.03 -1.54 -26.80
N LEU A 104 -13.45 -0.45 -26.29
CA LEU A 104 -13.10 -0.32 -24.87
C LEU A 104 -14.33 -0.34 -23.97
N LYS A 105 -15.41 0.35 -24.37
CA LYS A 105 -16.69 0.35 -23.65
C LYS A 105 -17.34 -1.03 -23.61
N GLN A 106 -17.31 -1.75 -24.75
CA GLN A 106 -17.79 -3.14 -24.83
C GLN A 106 -16.99 -4.06 -23.90
N LYS A 107 -15.66 -3.94 -23.88
CA LYS A 107 -14.78 -4.73 -23.00
C LYS A 107 -15.02 -4.46 -21.53
N ALA A 108 -15.22 -3.20 -21.16
CA ALA A 108 -15.49 -2.76 -19.79
C ALA A 108 -16.94 -3.02 -19.33
N GLY A 109 -17.82 -3.53 -20.20
CA GLY A 109 -19.23 -3.73 -19.92
C GLY A 109 -20.02 -2.43 -19.71
N VAL A 110 -19.49 -1.30 -20.19
CA VAL A 110 -20.14 0.01 -20.16
C VAL A 110 -20.98 0.10 -21.43
N LYS A 111 -22.31 0.12 -21.29
CA LYS A 111 -23.24 0.34 -22.41
C LYS A 111 -23.19 1.77 -22.91
#